data_AF-A0A1V5LJK2-F1
#
_entry.id   AF-A0A1V5LJK2-F1
#
_cell.length_a   1.000
_cell.length_b   1.000
_cell.length_c   1.000
_cell.angle_alpha   90.00
_cell.angle_beta   90.00
_cell.angle_gamma   90.00
#
_symmetry.space_group_name_H-M   'P 1'
#
loop_
_entity.id
_entity.type
_entity.pdbx_description
1 polymer ?
#
loop_
_entity_poly.entity_id
_entity_poly.type
_entity_poly.pdbx_seq_one_letter_code
_entity_poly.pdbx_strand_id
1 'polypeptide(L)'
;MIGDTNYGEGSSREHAAMSPRYLGGLAVVARSFARIHRSNLWKQGMLALTFKDQSDYDRIASGDRLSLVGLAALSPEKEVQGIIHHQDGTSESIALLHGMSDEQIKWFQHGSFLNYVKAKREAEGQSQGADQPQATSPAGEFCDREQTCGGEPEQEAESSQAKGGTSDQKEPAPKKTWLDRLKALWKRFLEDIGYDG
;
A
#
# COMPACT_ATOMS: atom_id res chain seq x y z
N MET A 1 -8.40 -4.69 16.25
CA MET A 1 -9.70 -4.36 16.89
C MET A 1 -10.50 -5.63 17.07
N ILE A 2 -11.29 -5.72 18.13
CA ILE A 2 -12.24 -6.81 18.38
C ILE A 2 -13.65 -6.29 18.16
N GLY A 3 -14.47 -7.03 17.42
CA GLY A 3 -15.87 -6.70 17.13
C GLY A 3 -16.78 -7.90 17.41
N ASP A 4 -18.07 -7.62 17.55
CA ASP A 4 -19.06 -8.66 17.82
C ASP A 4 -19.68 -9.15 16.49
N THR A 5 -21.00 -9.37 16.45
CA THR A 5 -21.73 -9.78 15.26
C THR A 5 -22.01 -8.62 14.29
N ASN A 6 -22.10 -8.95 13.00
CA ASN A 6 -22.44 -8.05 11.89
C ASN A 6 -21.61 -6.75 11.85
N TYR A 7 -20.31 -6.86 12.16
CA TYR A 7 -19.42 -5.71 12.23
C TYR A 7 -19.39 -4.95 10.89
N GLY A 8 -19.62 -3.63 10.97
CA GLY A 8 -19.67 -2.74 9.81
C GLY A 8 -21.03 -2.67 9.11
N GLU A 9 -22.11 -3.03 9.80
CA GLU A 9 -23.48 -2.72 9.37
C GLU A 9 -23.75 -1.19 9.36
N GLY A 10 -24.61 -0.72 8.46
CA GLY A 10 -24.97 0.69 8.29
C GLY A 10 -24.53 1.29 6.95
N SER A 11 -24.86 2.57 6.70
CA SER A 11 -24.65 3.25 5.40
C SER A 11 -23.25 3.86 5.23
N SER A 12 -22.51 4.12 6.30
CA SER A 12 -21.16 4.70 6.27
C SER A 12 -20.07 3.64 5.97
N ARG A 13 -20.21 2.91 4.85
CA ARG A 13 -19.48 1.64 4.59
C ARG A 13 -18.03 1.82 4.11
N GLU A 14 -17.73 2.94 3.46
CA GLU A 14 -16.44 3.21 2.85
C GLU A 14 -15.50 3.94 3.82
N HIS A 15 -16.03 4.94 4.51
CA HIS A 15 -15.28 5.70 5.53
C HIS A 15 -14.95 4.84 6.75
N ALA A 16 -15.84 3.93 7.16
CA ALA A 16 -15.60 3.05 8.30
C ALA A 16 -14.44 2.06 8.13
N ALA A 17 -14.02 1.74 6.90
CA ALA A 17 -12.84 0.91 6.65
C ALA A 17 -11.54 1.72 6.55
N MET A 18 -11.64 3.00 6.18
CA MET A 18 -10.49 3.91 6.12
C MET A 18 -10.03 4.35 7.51
N SER A 19 -10.94 4.64 8.44
CA SER A 19 -10.60 5.08 9.81
C SER A 19 -9.71 4.09 10.58
N PRO A 20 -10.00 2.76 10.59
CA PRO A 20 -9.13 1.74 11.17
C PRO A 20 -7.70 1.78 10.64
N ARG A 21 -7.55 1.88 9.32
CA ARG A 21 -6.24 1.86 8.68
C ARG A 21 -5.48 3.17 8.90
N TYR A 22 -6.19 4.30 8.89
CA TYR A 22 -5.63 5.61 9.23
C TYR A 22 -5.05 5.66 10.64
N LEU A 23 -5.71 4.98 11.59
CA LEU A 23 -5.26 4.87 12.99
C LEU A 23 -4.16 3.79 13.18
N GLY A 24 -3.63 3.20 12.11
CA GLY A 24 -2.60 2.17 12.18
C GLY A 24 -3.12 0.78 12.58
N GLY A 25 -4.43 0.56 12.52
CA GLY A 25 -5.02 -0.76 12.66
C GLY A 25 -4.55 -1.68 11.54
N LEU A 26 -4.21 -2.92 11.87
CA LEU A 26 -3.70 -3.93 10.93
C LEU A 26 -4.73 -5.04 10.68
N ALA A 27 -5.50 -5.39 11.72
CA ALA A 27 -6.48 -6.45 11.69
C ALA A 27 -7.74 -6.07 12.50
N VAL A 28 -8.87 -6.56 12.02
CA VAL A 28 -10.15 -6.60 12.73
C VAL A 28 -10.52 -8.05 12.93
N VAL A 29 -10.77 -8.45 14.16
CA VAL A 29 -11.29 -9.78 14.51
C VAL A 29 -12.72 -9.59 14.99
N ALA A 30 -13.68 -10.32 14.43
CA ALA A 30 -15.09 -10.21 14.82
C ALA A 30 -15.82 -11.54 14.82
N ARG A 31 -16.98 -11.65 15.50
CA ARG A 31 -17.82 -12.85 15.38
C ARG A 31 -18.37 -12.99 13.95
N SER A 32 -18.78 -11.88 13.34
CA SER A 32 -19.16 -11.85 11.92
C SER A 32 -19.06 -10.45 11.32
N PHE A 33 -19.02 -10.37 9.99
CA PHE A 33 -18.93 -9.10 9.25
C PHE A 33 -20.09 -8.92 8.29
N ALA A 34 -20.51 -7.68 8.10
CA ALA A 34 -21.34 -7.32 6.95
C ALA A 34 -20.57 -7.56 5.64
N ARG A 35 -21.20 -8.24 4.67
CA ARG A 35 -20.57 -8.69 3.40
C ARG A 35 -19.75 -7.60 2.70
N ILE A 36 -20.34 -6.40 2.55
CA ILE A 36 -19.71 -5.28 1.85
C ILE A 36 -18.55 -4.70 2.66
N HIS A 37 -18.72 -4.55 3.97
CA HIS A 37 -17.68 -4.02 4.84
C HIS A 37 -16.44 -4.92 4.86
N ARG A 38 -16.65 -6.25 4.94
CA ARG A 38 -15.56 -7.24 4.85
C ARG A 38 -14.74 -7.07 3.57
N SER A 39 -15.43 -6.94 2.43
CA SER A 39 -14.75 -6.74 1.15
C SER A 39 -13.99 -5.42 1.06
N ASN A 40 -14.48 -4.37 1.72
CA ASN A 40 -13.80 -3.07 1.78
C ASN A 40 -12.52 -3.15 2.62
N LEU A 41 -12.55 -3.85 3.75
CA LEU A 41 -11.36 -4.08 4.59
C LEU A 41 -10.25 -4.76 3.77
N TRP A 42 -10.56 -5.82 3.03
CA TRP A 42 -9.58 -6.48 2.16
C TRP A 42 -9.02 -5.57 1.07
N LYS A 43 -9.87 -4.76 0.43
CA LYS A 43 -9.41 -3.78 -0.59
C LYS A 43 -8.45 -2.76 0.00
N GLN A 44 -8.66 -2.37 1.26
CA GLN A 44 -7.75 -1.50 2.00
C GLN A 44 -6.54 -2.26 2.55
N GLY A 45 -6.36 -3.55 2.27
CA GLY A 45 -5.26 -4.35 2.78
C GLY A 45 -5.34 -4.62 4.28
N MET A 46 -6.51 -4.57 4.90
CA MET A 46 -6.71 -4.95 6.29
C MET A 46 -7.07 -6.44 6.40
N LEU A 47 -6.61 -7.12 7.46
CA LEU A 47 -7.10 -8.47 7.76
C LEU A 47 -8.46 -8.40 8.45
N ALA A 48 -9.48 -8.99 7.81
CA ALA A 48 -10.79 -9.22 8.43
C ALA A 48 -10.88 -10.69 8.84
N LEU A 49 -10.72 -10.95 10.13
CA LEU A 49 -10.67 -12.29 10.73
C LEU A 49 -11.94 -12.57 11.51
N THR A 50 -12.47 -13.78 11.41
CA THR A 50 -13.60 -14.25 12.20
C THR A 50 -13.15 -15.35 13.14
N PHE A 51 -13.73 -15.40 14.34
CA PHE A 51 -13.49 -16.52 15.23
C PHE A 51 -13.97 -17.83 14.60
N LYS A 52 -13.18 -18.90 14.72
CA LYS A 52 -13.62 -20.25 14.33
C LYS A 52 -14.71 -20.74 15.28
N ASP A 53 -14.48 -20.55 16.58
CA ASP A 53 -15.48 -20.75 17.63
C ASP A 53 -15.95 -19.37 18.12
N GLN A 54 -17.25 -19.09 18.00
CA GLN A 54 -17.78 -17.79 18.42
C GLN A 54 -17.64 -17.55 19.93
N SER A 55 -17.60 -18.61 20.75
CA SER A 55 -17.41 -18.48 22.20
C SER A 55 -16.03 -17.93 22.57
N ASP A 56 -15.05 -17.98 21.66
CA ASP A 56 -13.72 -17.41 21.87
C ASP A 56 -13.74 -15.89 22.07
N TYR A 57 -14.78 -15.20 21.58
CA TYR A 57 -14.97 -13.78 21.83
C TYR A 57 -15.08 -13.47 23.33
N ASP A 58 -15.77 -14.33 24.10
CA ASP A 58 -16.02 -14.10 25.52
C ASP A 58 -14.76 -14.34 26.37
N ARG A 59 -13.73 -14.97 25.79
CA ARG A 59 -12.42 -15.17 26.43
C ARG A 59 -11.55 -13.91 26.37
N ILE A 60 -11.82 -12.97 25.47
CA ILE A 60 -11.00 -11.76 25.30
C ILE A 60 -11.53 -10.66 26.21
N ALA A 61 -10.72 -10.24 27.19
CA ALA A 61 -11.04 -9.14 28.08
C ALA A 61 -10.53 -7.79 27.55
N SER A 62 -11.08 -6.70 28.09
CA SER A 62 -10.62 -5.35 27.77
C SER A 62 -9.17 -5.15 28.24
N GLY A 63 -8.32 -4.68 27.33
CA GLY A 63 -6.89 -4.43 27.58
C GLY A 63 -5.96 -5.64 27.36
N ASP A 64 -6.52 -6.80 27.00
CA ASP A 64 -5.72 -7.92 26.50
C ASP A 64 -5.05 -7.58 25.17
N ARG A 65 -3.93 -8.27 24.90
CA ARG A 65 -3.21 -8.14 23.62
C ARG A 65 -3.43 -9.38 22.79
N LEU A 66 -3.67 -9.20 21.49
CA LEU A 66 -3.83 -10.30 20.55
C LEU A 66 -2.66 -10.30 19.56
N SER A 67 -1.89 -11.39 19.54
CA SER A 67 -0.83 -11.65 18.58
C SER A 67 -1.35 -12.58 17.49
N LEU A 68 -1.08 -12.26 16.22
CA LEU A 68 -1.46 -13.10 15.08
C LEU A 68 -0.22 -13.82 14.54
N VAL A 69 -0.28 -15.15 14.46
CA VAL A 69 0.84 -16.01 14.06
C VAL A 69 0.52 -16.73 12.76
N GLY A 70 1.55 -16.92 11.94
CA GLY A 70 1.43 -17.69 10.69
C GLY A 70 0.95 -16.90 9.48
N LEU A 71 1.01 -15.56 9.54
CA LEU A 71 0.55 -14.70 8.44
C LEU A 71 1.41 -14.80 7.16
N ALA A 72 2.70 -15.12 7.24
CA ALA A 72 3.53 -15.36 6.05
C ALA A 72 2.98 -16.48 5.15
N ALA A 73 2.37 -17.49 5.75
CA ALA A 73 1.88 -18.67 5.05
C ALA A 73 0.35 -18.63 4.88
N LEU A 74 -0.23 -17.43 4.73
CA LEU A 74 -1.65 -17.22 4.45
C LEU A 74 -2.06 -17.92 3.14
N SER A 75 -3.13 -18.70 3.20
CA SER A 75 -3.74 -19.38 2.05
C SER A 75 -5.25 -19.54 2.30
N PRO A 76 -6.11 -19.59 1.26
CA PRO A 76 -7.57 -19.53 1.41
C PRO A 76 -8.22 -20.49 2.42
N GLU A 77 -7.63 -21.68 2.59
CA GLU A 77 -8.15 -22.73 3.46
C GLU A 77 -7.43 -22.84 4.81
N LYS A 78 -6.47 -21.96 5.08
CA LYS A 78 -5.64 -22.05 6.29
C LYS A 78 -6.12 -21.11 7.38
N GLU A 79 -6.19 -21.66 8.57
CA GLU A 79 -6.54 -20.92 9.78
C GLU A 79 -5.35 -20.06 10.23
N VAL A 80 -5.67 -18.89 10.77
CA VAL A 80 -4.70 -18.01 11.43
C VAL A 80 -4.76 -18.28 12.92
N GLN A 81 -3.60 -18.45 13.56
CA GLN A 81 -3.55 -18.62 15.00
C GLN A 81 -3.51 -17.27 15.69
N GLY A 82 -4.44 -17.04 16.61
CA GLY A 82 -4.44 -15.89 17.52
C GLY A 82 -3.95 -16.31 18.91
N ILE A 83 -3.00 -15.58 19.48
CA ILE A 83 -2.58 -15.76 20.88
C ILE A 83 -3.08 -14.56 21.68
N ILE A 84 -3.98 -14.82 22.61
CA ILE A 84 -4.47 -13.85 23.58
C ILE A 84 -3.46 -13.79 24.72
N HIS A 85 -3.01 -12.59 25.06
CA HIS A 85 -2.18 -12.31 26.22
C HIS A 85 -3.02 -11.51 27.20
N HIS A 86 -3.38 -12.16 28.30
CA HIS A 86 -4.17 -11.57 29.36
C HIS A 86 -3.32 -10.67 30.26
N GLN A 87 -3.97 -9.71 30.92
CA GLN A 87 -3.27 -8.80 31.84
C GLN A 87 -2.70 -9.51 33.08
N ASP A 88 -3.26 -10.67 33.46
CA ASP A 88 -2.76 -11.49 34.56
C ASP A 88 -1.50 -12.30 34.19
N GLY A 89 -1.04 -12.18 32.94
CA GLY A 89 0.15 -12.86 32.42
C GLY A 89 -0.14 -14.24 31.83
N THR A 90 -1.38 -14.73 31.88
CA THR A 90 -1.77 -15.96 31.20
C THR A 90 -1.88 -15.74 29.69
N SER A 91 -1.82 -16.82 28.92
CA SER A 91 -1.96 -16.74 27.47
C SER A 91 -2.71 -17.94 26.91
N GLU A 92 -3.56 -17.67 25.93
CA GLU A 92 -4.45 -18.65 25.35
C GLU A 92 -4.41 -18.59 23.82
N SER A 93 -4.53 -19.75 23.17
CA SER A 93 -4.58 -19.82 21.71
C SER A 93 -6.02 -19.98 21.23
N ILE A 94 -6.35 -19.25 20.16
CA ILE A 94 -7.62 -19.31 19.43
C ILE A 94 -7.36 -19.48 17.93
N ALA A 95 -8.34 -20.06 17.24
CA ALA A 95 -8.29 -20.24 15.79
C ALA A 95 -9.15 -19.20 15.09
N LEU A 96 -8.60 -18.54 14.07
CA LEU A 96 -9.24 -17.46 13.33
C LEU A 96 -9.32 -17.82 11.84
N LEU A 97 -10.42 -17.43 11.19
CA LEU A 97 -10.69 -17.65 9.77
C LEU A 97 -10.65 -16.32 9.04
N HIS A 98 -10.12 -16.27 7.81
CA HIS A 98 -10.05 -15.02 7.04
C HIS A 98 -10.92 -15.02 5.79
N GLY A 99 -11.15 -16.18 5.15
CA GLY A 99 -12.05 -16.34 4.00
C GLY A 99 -11.67 -15.55 2.74
N MET A 100 -10.37 -15.28 2.56
CA MET A 100 -9.83 -14.57 1.39
C MET A 100 -9.47 -15.56 0.29
N SER A 101 -9.70 -15.21 -0.97
CA SER A 101 -9.13 -15.93 -2.12
C SER A 101 -7.65 -15.63 -2.32
N ASP A 102 -6.97 -16.40 -3.18
CA ASP A 102 -5.56 -16.15 -3.53
C ASP A 102 -5.31 -14.74 -4.06
N GLU A 103 -6.24 -14.22 -4.86
CA GLU A 103 -6.13 -12.86 -5.38
C GLU A 103 -6.24 -11.81 -4.27
N GLN A 104 -7.14 -12.01 -3.32
CA GLN A 104 -7.30 -11.10 -2.17
C GLN A 104 -6.11 -11.16 -1.21
N ILE A 105 -5.48 -12.33 -1.07
CA ILE A 105 -4.22 -12.47 -0.33
C ILE A 105 -3.11 -11.64 -1.01
N LYS A 106 -3.03 -11.65 -2.35
CA LYS A 106 -2.10 -10.77 -3.08
C LYS A 106 -2.37 -9.29 -2.81
N TRP A 107 -3.64 -8.87 -2.73
CA TRP A 107 -3.97 -7.48 -2.37
C TRP A 107 -3.41 -7.10 -1.00
N PHE A 108 -3.53 -8.01 -0.03
CA PHE A 108 -2.98 -7.84 1.31
C PHE A 108 -1.44 -7.78 1.31
N GLN A 109 -0.78 -8.65 0.55
CA GLN A 109 0.69 -8.68 0.40
C GLN A 109 1.22 -7.37 -0.21
N HIS A 110 0.53 -6.81 -1.21
CA HIS A 110 0.84 -5.49 -1.76
C HIS A 110 0.33 -4.32 -0.88
N GLY A 111 -0.33 -4.62 0.25
CA GLY A 111 -0.85 -3.67 1.22
C GLY A 111 -2.15 -2.95 0.81
N SER A 112 -2.63 -3.11 -0.41
CA SER A 112 -3.99 -2.75 -0.82
C SER A 112 -4.27 -3.27 -2.24
N PHE A 113 -5.55 -3.29 -2.61
CA PHE A 113 -5.96 -3.56 -3.98
C PHE A 113 -5.34 -2.59 -4.98
N LEU A 114 -5.32 -1.29 -4.67
CA LEU A 114 -4.77 -0.26 -5.57
C LEU A 114 -3.27 -0.45 -5.80
N ASN A 115 -2.52 -0.81 -4.75
CA ASN A 115 -1.10 -1.11 -4.86
C ASN A 115 -0.87 -2.36 -5.73
N TYR A 116 -1.68 -3.40 -5.56
CA TYR A 116 -1.60 -4.62 -6.38
C TYR A 116 -1.85 -4.31 -7.87
N VAL A 117 -2.91 -3.56 -8.19
CA VAL A 117 -3.22 -3.19 -9.59
C VAL A 117 -2.10 -2.35 -10.19
N LYS A 118 -1.52 -1.42 -9.42
CA LYS A 118 -0.38 -0.62 -9.87
C LYS A 118 0.84 -1.50 -10.19
N ALA A 119 1.23 -2.37 -9.25
CA ALA A 119 2.36 -3.28 -9.44
C ALA A 119 2.16 -4.22 -10.63
N LYS A 120 0.95 -4.76 -10.80
CA LYS A 120 0.59 -5.62 -11.93
C LYS A 120 0.75 -4.89 -13.27
N ARG A 121 0.25 -3.66 -13.38
CA ARG A 121 0.37 -2.84 -14.60
C ARG A 121 1.82 -2.46 -14.92
N GLU A 122 2.63 -2.17 -13.90
CA GLU A 122 4.05 -1.88 -14.08
C GLU A 122 4.82 -3.10 -14.60
N ALA A 123 4.53 -4.30 -14.08
CA ALA A 123 5.10 -5.55 -14.57
C ALA A 123 4.67 -5.86 -16.02
N GLU A 124 3.40 -5.64 -16.36
CA GLU A 124 2.88 -5.85 -17.72
C GLU A 124 3.48 -4.83 -18.73
N GLY A 125 3.60 -3.56 -18.35
CA GLY A 125 4.16 -2.51 -19.20
C GLY A 125 5.67 -2.67 -19.50
N GLN A 126 6.43 -3.30 -18.60
CA GLN A 126 7.85 -3.60 -18.82
C GLN A 126 8.07 -4.78 -19.77
N SER A 127 7.10 -5.71 -19.86
CA SER A 127 7.18 -6.86 -20.78
C SER A 127 6.94 -6.51 -22.26
N GLN A 128 6.40 -5.31 -22.56
CA GLN A 128 6.09 -4.86 -23.92
C GLN A 128 7.14 -3.90 -24.52
N GLY A 129 8.26 -3.65 -23.83
CA GLY A 129 9.34 -2.75 -24.28
C GLY A 129 10.55 -3.42 -24.93
N ALA A 130 10.58 -4.76 -25.03
CA ALA A 130 11.76 -5.51 -25.48
C ALA A 130 11.74 -5.98 -26.94
N ASP A 131 10.68 -5.66 -27.71
CA ASP A 131 10.57 -6.08 -29.11
C ASP A 131 10.12 -4.90 -29.99
N GLN A 132 11.05 -3.99 -30.28
CA GLN A 132 10.95 -3.13 -31.45
C GLN A 132 11.92 -3.64 -32.51
N PRO A 133 11.45 -4.21 -33.64
CA PRO A 133 12.29 -4.34 -34.81
C PRO A 133 12.62 -2.92 -35.30
N GLN A 134 13.91 -2.60 -35.34
CA GLN A 134 14.41 -1.35 -35.93
C GLN A 134 13.92 -1.26 -37.38
N ALA A 135 13.03 -0.31 -37.65
CA ALA A 135 12.69 0.06 -39.01
C ALA A 135 13.92 0.67 -39.66
N THR A 136 14.55 -0.07 -40.58
CA THR A 136 15.56 0.47 -41.49
C THR A 136 14.85 1.42 -42.46
N SER A 137 15.05 2.73 -42.31
CA SER A 137 14.66 3.71 -43.33
C SER A 137 15.58 3.56 -44.56
N PRO A 138 15.04 3.47 -45.79
CA PRO A 138 15.82 3.77 -46.97
C PRO A 138 15.94 5.28 -47.12
N ALA A 139 17.16 5.76 -47.36
CA ALA A 139 17.42 7.13 -47.78
C ALA A 139 16.80 7.36 -49.16
N GLY A 140 15.92 8.36 -49.25
CA GLY A 140 15.32 8.84 -50.50
C GLY A 140 15.45 10.36 -50.59
N GLU A 141 16.25 10.77 -51.55
CA GLU A 141 16.39 12.08 -52.21
C GLU A 141 15.46 13.22 -51.80
N PHE A 142 16.05 14.35 -51.41
CA PHE A 142 15.42 15.67 -51.48
C PHE A 142 16.36 16.66 -52.18
N CYS A 143 15.88 17.23 -53.30
CA CYS A 143 16.60 18.13 -54.20
C CYS A 143 16.95 19.51 -53.61
N ASP A 144 18.06 20.05 -54.11
CA ASP A 144 18.58 21.41 -53.95
C ASP A 144 17.63 22.53 -54.41
N ARG A 145 17.66 23.69 -53.72
CA ARG A 145 17.87 25.00 -54.38
C ARG A 145 18.28 26.13 -53.41
N GLU A 146 19.28 26.88 -53.85
CA GLU A 146 19.92 28.06 -53.25
C GLU A 146 18.99 29.26 -52.97
N GLN A 147 19.29 30.00 -51.88
CA GLN A 147 19.26 31.47 -51.89
C GLN A 147 20.04 32.09 -50.71
N THR A 148 20.75 33.18 -51.01
CA THR A 148 21.92 33.76 -50.34
C THR A 148 21.63 34.91 -49.35
N CYS A 149 22.47 34.99 -48.31
CA CYS A 149 23.19 36.14 -47.71
C CYS A 149 22.49 37.44 -47.25
N GLY A 150 22.86 37.87 -46.02
CA GLY A 150 22.90 39.26 -45.53
C GLY A 150 21.97 39.53 -44.35
N GLY A 151 22.36 40.09 -43.19
CA GLY A 151 23.63 40.58 -42.68
C GLY A 151 23.50 40.92 -41.18
N GLU A 152 24.64 40.99 -40.50
CA GLU A 152 24.87 41.60 -39.17
C GLU A 152 25.18 43.12 -39.36
N PRO A 153 25.02 44.01 -38.35
CA PRO A 153 25.82 43.99 -37.11
C PRO A 153 25.18 44.51 -35.80
N GLU A 154 25.85 44.15 -34.68
CA GLU A 154 26.28 44.93 -33.48
C GLU A 154 25.51 46.19 -33.04
N GLN A 155 25.41 46.62 -31.79
CA GLN A 155 26.00 46.35 -30.45
C GLN A 155 25.15 47.21 -29.47
N GLU A 156 25.12 46.89 -28.17
CA GLU A 156 25.42 47.85 -27.08
C GLU A 156 25.24 47.19 -25.70
N ALA A 157 26.27 47.36 -24.88
CA ALA A 157 26.37 46.97 -23.50
C ALA A 157 25.84 48.09 -22.58
N GLU A 158 25.34 47.76 -21.38
CA GLU A 158 25.88 48.32 -20.13
C GLU A 158 25.20 47.79 -18.86
N SER A 159 26.08 47.47 -17.89
CA SER A 159 26.00 47.58 -16.41
C SER A 159 24.68 47.26 -15.68
N SER A 160 24.70 46.41 -14.64
CA SER A 160 25.16 46.86 -13.31
C SER A 160 25.34 45.69 -12.32
N GLN A 161 26.40 45.81 -11.53
CA GLN A 161 26.71 45.15 -10.24
C GLN A 161 25.53 45.31 -9.23
N ALA A 162 25.36 44.60 -8.10
CA ALA A 162 26.17 43.71 -7.30
C ALA A 162 25.31 43.06 -6.18
N LYS A 163 25.78 41.90 -5.69
CA LYS A 163 25.76 41.42 -4.29
C LYS A 163 24.40 41.22 -3.60
N GLY A 164 23.94 39.97 -3.59
CA GLY A 164 23.10 39.40 -2.52
C GLY A 164 23.72 38.08 -2.08
N GLY A 165 24.12 37.99 -0.81
CA GLY A 165 24.79 36.81 -0.25
C GLY A 165 23.91 35.57 -0.30
N THR A 166 24.43 34.49 -0.87
CA THR A 166 23.82 33.16 -0.79
C THR A 166 24.05 32.62 0.62
N SER A 167 23.10 32.87 1.51
CA SER A 167 22.95 32.04 2.70
C SER A 167 22.60 30.64 2.21
N ASP A 168 23.52 29.69 2.42
CA ASP A 168 23.28 28.25 2.34
C ASP A 168 22.19 27.89 3.36
N GLN A 169 20.93 28.13 2.98
CA GLN A 169 19.80 27.49 3.63
C GLN A 169 19.73 26.10 3.04
N LYS A 170 20.36 25.14 3.72
CA LYS A 170 20.11 23.72 3.51
C LYS A 170 18.59 23.51 3.61
N GLU A 171 17.94 23.30 2.47
CA GLU A 171 16.50 23.01 2.41
C GLU A 171 16.20 21.91 3.43
N PRO A 172 15.22 22.12 4.35
CA PRO A 172 14.87 21.10 5.29
C PRO A 172 14.32 19.91 4.50
N ALA A 173 14.93 18.74 4.70
CA ALA A 173 14.51 17.50 4.04
C ALA A 173 12.98 17.35 4.12
N PRO A 174 12.32 16.94 3.01
CA PRO A 174 10.87 16.90 2.94
C PRO A 174 10.33 16.05 4.09
N LYS A 175 9.42 16.63 4.89
CA LYS A 175 8.82 15.94 6.03
C LYS A 175 8.09 14.71 5.50
N LYS A 176 8.47 13.52 5.99
CA LYS A 176 7.80 12.25 5.65
C LYS A 176 6.30 12.43 5.77
N THR A 177 5.59 12.17 4.67
CA THR A 177 4.14 12.28 4.65
C THR A 177 3.52 11.18 5.52
N TRP A 178 2.27 11.36 5.90
CA TRP A 178 1.54 10.30 6.62
C TRP A 178 1.50 8.99 5.82
N LEU A 179 1.44 9.08 4.48
CA LEU A 179 1.46 7.94 3.57
C LEU A 179 2.82 7.20 3.64
N ASP A 180 3.92 7.93 3.75
CA ASP A 180 5.25 7.33 3.90
C ASP A 180 5.40 6.60 5.24
N ARG A 181 4.81 7.16 6.31
CA ARG A 181 4.76 6.50 7.62
C ARG A 181 3.93 5.23 7.58
N LEU A 182 2.78 5.27 6.91
CA LEU A 182 1.91 4.10 6.75
C LEU A 182 2.60 3.02 5.91
N LYS A 183 3.24 3.39 4.80
CA LYS A 183 4.04 2.46 3.97
C LYS A 183 5.19 1.84 4.76
N ALA A 184 5.90 2.62 5.57
CA ALA A 184 6.99 2.12 6.40
C ALA A 184 6.49 1.18 7.50
N LEU A 185 5.38 1.53 8.17
CA LEU A 185 4.71 0.67 9.15
C LEU A 185 4.25 -0.64 8.49
N TRP A 186 3.67 -0.55 7.30
CA TRP A 186 3.21 -1.70 6.54
C TRP A 186 4.35 -2.61 6.10
N LYS A 187 5.43 -2.04 5.55
CA LYS A 187 6.62 -2.79 5.15
C LYS A 187 7.22 -3.52 6.34
N ARG A 188 7.40 -2.82 7.47
CA ARG A 188 7.90 -3.44 8.71
C ARG A 188 6.96 -4.53 9.22
N PHE A 189 5.65 -4.32 9.14
CA PHE A 189 4.68 -5.35 9.50
C PHE A 189 4.81 -6.59 8.61
N LEU A 190 4.96 -6.43 7.29
CA LEU A 190 5.19 -7.55 6.36
C LEU A 190 6.49 -8.29 6.68
N GLU A 191 7.57 -7.56 6.97
CA GLU A 191 8.86 -8.14 7.41
C GLU A 191 8.69 -8.90 8.74
N ASP A 192 8.02 -8.30 9.74
CA ASP A 192 7.80 -8.90 11.07
C ASP A 192 6.97 -10.19 10.99
N ILE A 193 6.08 -10.33 9.99
CA ILE A 193 5.31 -11.55 9.77
C ILE A 193 6.02 -12.58 8.89
N GLY A 194 7.25 -12.29 8.43
CA GLY A 194 8.07 -13.19 7.60
C GLY A 194 7.71 -13.19 6.11
N TYR A 195 7.13 -12.10 5.61
CA TYR A 195 6.78 -11.96 4.20
C TYR A 195 7.90 -11.22 3.45
N ASP A 196 8.72 -11.97 2.72
CA ASP A 196 9.75 -11.43 1.84
C ASP A 196 9.10 -11.12 0.49
N GLY A 197 8.92 -9.83 0.21
CA GLY A 197 8.26 -9.32 -1.01
C GLY A 197 8.99 -9.65 -2.30
#